data_AF-A0A7X9DEQ4-F1
#
_entry.id   AF-A0A7X9DEQ4-F1
#
_cell.length_a   1.000
_cell.length_b   1.000
_cell.length_c   1.000
_cell.angle_alpha   90.00
_cell.angle_beta   90.00
_cell.angle_gamma   90.00
#
_symmetry.space_group_name_H-M   'P 1'
#
loop_
_entity.id
_entity.type
_entity.pdbx_description
1 polymer ?
#
loop_
_entity_poly.entity_id
_entity_poly.type
_entity_poly.pdbx_seq_one_letter_code
_entity_poly.pdbx_strand_id
1 'polypeptide(L)'
;MAFYIEKHCGRIKRSYLIEVVTPLFISGADTQISELRASSLKGLLRFWWRAINPINDLNNSQNKEGKIFGSTMNDSSCKSSFSLMIEPKEVKIEQNMPKGKMVAVNSSKKQFNIDIFTYLGIGIYDPKTRQWARKNIAPGSTFIIHCTYDSESIKDEIEKALSALIHYGGLGAKSRNGFGSLFSKDVPYINFLDKNKNV
;
A
#
# COMPACT_ATOMS: atom_id res chain seq x y z
N MET A 1 6.78 24.08 -31.47
CA MET A 1 6.74 23.10 -30.34
C MET A 1 5.66 23.59 -29.38
N ALA A 2 4.44 23.03 -29.47
CA ALA A 2 3.31 23.50 -28.66
C ALA A 2 3.37 22.83 -27.28
N PHE A 3 3.44 23.62 -26.23
CA PHE A 3 3.29 23.11 -24.86
C PHE A 3 1.80 22.85 -24.62
N TYR A 4 1.43 21.59 -24.42
CA TYR A 4 0.04 21.17 -24.14
C TYR A 4 -0.35 21.50 -22.69
N ILE A 5 -0.31 22.79 -22.34
CA ILE A 5 -0.62 23.31 -21.00
C ILE A 5 -2.08 23.01 -20.62
N GLU A 6 -2.98 22.92 -21.60
CA GLU A 6 -4.38 22.53 -21.41
C GLU A 6 -4.55 21.17 -20.71
N LYS A 7 -3.61 20.22 -20.90
CA LYS A 7 -3.65 18.91 -20.22
C LYS A 7 -3.42 18.99 -18.71
N HIS A 8 -2.96 20.12 -18.21
CA HIS A 8 -2.81 20.40 -16.78
C HIS A 8 -3.99 21.21 -16.21
N CYS A 9 -4.87 21.75 -17.06
CA CYS A 9 -6.09 22.42 -16.64
C CYS A 9 -7.15 21.39 -16.20
N GLY A 10 -7.96 21.71 -15.20
CA GLY A 10 -9.08 20.87 -14.76
C GLY A 10 -8.72 19.61 -13.95
N ARG A 11 -7.46 19.40 -13.57
CA ARG A 11 -7.06 18.25 -12.74
C ARG A 11 -7.47 18.41 -11.29
N ILE A 12 -8.01 17.34 -10.71
CA ILE A 12 -8.39 17.31 -9.29
C ILE A 12 -7.18 16.89 -8.47
N LYS A 13 -6.86 17.66 -7.42
CA LYS A 13 -5.76 17.35 -6.50
C LYS A 13 -6.29 17.05 -5.11
N ARG A 14 -5.77 16.01 -4.47
CA ARG A 14 -6.04 15.63 -3.09
C ARG A 14 -4.75 15.22 -2.39
N SER A 15 -4.70 15.45 -1.09
CA SER A 15 -3.57 15.07 -0.25
C SER A 15 -4.11 14.37 0.98
N TYR A 16 -3.49 13.24 1.34
CA TYR A 16 -3.91 12.44 2.49
C TYR A 16 -2.74 12.25 3.43
N LEU A 17 -2.87 12.68 4.67
CA LEU A 17 -1.91 12.38 5.72
C LEU A 17 -2.08 10.93 6.15
N ILE A 18 -1.00 10.17 6.06
CA ILE A 18 -0.94 8.76 6.43
C ILE A 18 0.00 8.60 7.63
N GLU A 19 -0.44 7.81 8.58
CA GLU A 19 0.33 7.35 9.74
C GLU A 19 0.63 5.85 9.60
N VAL A 20 1.86 5.46 9.92
CA VAL A 20 2.27 4.06 10.05
C VAL A 20 1.88 3.56 11.44
N VAL A 21 1.00 2.57 11.51
CA VAL A 21 0.47 2.03 12.79
C VAL A 21 1.35 0.88 13.29
N THR A 22 1.80 0.01 12.39
CA THR A 22 2.68 -1.12 12.73
C THR A 22 3.96 -1.05 11.89
N PRO A 23 5.10 -1.60 12.38
CA PRO A 23 6.39 -1.45 11.71
C PRO A 23 6.33 -1.79 10.23
N LEU A 24 6.76 -0.85 9.39
CA LEU A 24 6.60 -0.90 7.95
C LEU A 24 7.92 -1.29 7.28
N PHE A 25 7.97 -2.52 6.77
CA PHE A 25 9.11 -3.05 6.03
C PHE A 25 8.95 -2.81 4.53
N ILE A 26 9.33 -1.63 4.05
CA ILE A 26 9.32 -1.28 2.63
C ILE A 26 10.71 -0.90 2.18
N SER A 27 11.15 -1.39 1.02
CA SER A 27 12.49 -1.13 0.49
C SER A 27 12.46 -1.00 -1.04
N GLY A 28 13.44 -0.31 -1.59
CA GLY A 28 13.66 -0.18 -3.02
C GLY A 28 14.47 -1.33 -3.61
N ALA A 29 15.29 -1.00 -4.61
CA ALA A 29 16.27 -1.94 -5.17
C ALA A 29 17.30 -2.37 -4.11
N ASP A 30 17.73 -1.41 -3.28
CA ASP A 30 18.46 -1.73 -2.06
C ASP A 30 17.47 -2.13 -0.96
N THR A 31 17.63 -3.36 -0.49
CA THR A 31 16.78 -3.95 0.54
C THR A 31 17.13 -3.50 1.95
N GLN A 32 18.31 -2.90 2.15
CA GLN A 32 18.79 -2.38 3.43
C GLN A 32 18.24 -0.99 3.76
N ILE A 33 17.78 -0.26 2.73
CA ILE A 33 17.26 1.10 2.87
C ILE A 33 15.74 1.05 2.86
N SER A 34 15.14 1.58 3.92
CA SER A 34 13.70 1.76 3.98
C SER A 34 13.29 2.95 3.12
N GLU A 35 12.52 2.71 2.06
CA GLU A 35 12.15 3.73 1.06
C GLU A 35 10.65 3.65 0.75
N LEU A 36 9.93 4.76 0.94
CA LEU A 36 8.55 4.90 0.49
C LEU A 36 8.51 5.18 -1.01
N ARG A 37 7.87 4.30 -1.79
CA ARG A 37 7.81 4.42 -3.25
C ARG A 37 6.38 4.53 -3.76
N ALA A 38 6.13 5.55 -4.57
CA ALA A 38 4.83 5.76 -5.22
C ALA A 38 4.43 4.57 -6.10
N SER A 39 5.40 3.88 -6.70
CA SER A 39 5.17 2.67 -7.52
C SER A 39 4.62 1.51 -6.68
N SER A 40 5.16 1.28 -5.48
CA SER A 40 4.69 0.24 -4.56
C SER A 40 3.25 0.51 -4.13
N LEU A 41 2.94 1.77 -3.78
CA LEU A 41 1.58 2.19 -3.47
C LEU A 41 0.64 2.01 -4.65
N LYS A 42 1.05 2.44 -5.86
CA LYS A 42 0.24 2.30 -7.08
C LYS A 42 -0.10 0.84 -7.38
N GLY A 43 0.84 -0.08 -7.18
CA GLY A 43 0.61 -1.52 -7.32
C GLY A 43 -0.43 -2.06 -6.33
N LEU A 44 -0.39 -1.60 -5.07
CA LEU A 44 -1.37 -1.98 -4.05
C LEU A 44 -2.75 -1.38 -4.32
N LEU A 45 -2.83 -0.13 -4.78
CA LEU A 45 -4.10 0.46 -5.21
C LEU A 45 -4.71 -0.33 -6.38
N ARG A 46 -3.89 -0.75 -7.34
CA ARG A 46 -4.34 -1.62 -8.44
C ARG A 46 -4.82 -2.98 -7.95
N PHE A 47 -4.15 -3.57 -6.96
CA PHE A 47 -4.60 -4.79 -6.31
C PHE A 47 -5.97 -4.61 -5.63
N TRP A 48 -6.11 -3.59 -4.78
CA TRP A 48 -7.36 -3.34 -4.06
C TRP A 48 -8.50 -2.92 -4.97
N TRP A 49 -8.21 -2.16 -6.03
CA TRP A 49 -9.20 -1.85 -7.07
C TRP A 49 -9.76 -3.13 -7.71
N ARG A 50 -8.92 -4.12 -8.03
CA ARG A 50 -9.39 -5.43 -8.52
C ARG A 50 -10.17 -6.22 -7.48
N ALA A 51 -9.81 -6.10 -6.20
CA ALA A 51 -10.50 -6.81 -5.12
C ALA A 51 -11.93 -6.28 -4.88
N ILE A 52 -12.17 -4.99 -5.09
CA ILE A 52 -13.48 -4.36 -4.89
C ILE A 52 -14.33 -4.29 -6.17
N ASN A 53 -13.73 -4.48 -7.35
CA ASN A 53 -14.44 -4.48 -8.64
C ASN A 53 -14.58 -5.92 -9.16
N PRO A 54 -15.78 -6.52 -9.11
CA PRO A 54 -16.00 -7.89 -9.56
C PRO A 54 -15.77 -8.03 -11.07
N ILE A 55 -15.09 -9.11 -11.45
CA ILE A 55 -14.78 -9.45 -12.84
C ILE A 55 -15.95 -10.25 -13.41
N ASN A 56 -16.84 -9.58 -14.14
CA ASN A 56 -17.92 -10.26 -14.89
C ASN A 56 -17.44 -10.70 -16.28
N ASP A 57 -16.64 -9.86 -16.94
CA ASP A 57 -15.96 -10.16 -18.19
C ASP A 57 -14.49 -9.75 -18.07
N LEU A 58 -13.59 -10.68 -18.38
CA LEU A 58 -12.15 -10.50 -18.24
C LEU A 58 -11.63 -9.40 -19.17
N ASN A 59 -12.09 -9.37 -20.42
CA ASN A 59 -11.63 -8.41 -21.41
C ASN A 59 -12.05 -6.98 -21.04
N ASN A 60 -13.31 -6.79 -20.67
CA ASN A 60 -13.80 -5.50 -20.20
C ASN A 60 -13.08 -5.04 -18.92
N SER A 61 -12.84 -5.95 -17.98
CA SER A 61 -12.16 -5.62 -16.72
C SER A 61 -10.71 -5.19 -16.95
N GLN A 62 -9.97 -5.89 -17.82
CA GLN A 62 -8.60 -5.51 -18.21
C GLN A 62 -8.57 -4.15 -18.91
N ASN A 63 -9.55 -3.88 -19.78
CA ASN A 63 -9.65 -2.59 -20.47
C ASN A 63 -9.94 -1.44 -19.50
N LYS A 64 -10.83 -1.63 -18.52
CA LYS A 64 -11.12 -0.65 -17.47
C LYS A 64 -9.89 -0.40 -16.60
N GLU A 65 -9.25 -1.47 -16.14
CA GLU A 65 -8.01 -1.40 -15.35
C GLU A 65 -6.92 -0.65 -16.11
N GLY A 66 -6.74 -0.94 -17.40
CA GLY A 66 -5.79 -0.27 -18.29
C GLY A 66 -6.06 1.23 -18.41
N LYS A 67 -7.32 1.65 -18.59
CA LYS A 67 -7.70 3.08 -18.63
C LYS A 67 -7.41 3.82 -17.32
N ILE A 68 -7.48 3.14 -16.17
CA ILE A 68 -7.23 3.75 -14.85
C ILE A 68 -5.72 3.76 -14.54
N PHE A 69 -5.08 2.60 -14.57
CA PHE A 69 -3.70 2.40 -14.10
C PHE A 69 -2.64 2.49 -15.20
N GLY A 70 -3.05 2.58 -16.47
CA GLY A 70 -2.20 2.53 -17.64
C GLY A 70 -2.00 1.11 -18.16
N SER A 71 -1.78 0.99 -19.46
CA SER A 71 -1.50 -0.26 -20.18
C SER A 71 -0.40 -0.04 -21.21
N THR A 72 0.38 -1.09 -21.47
CA THR A 72 1.41 -1.11 -22.53
C THR A 72 1.06 -2.08 -23.65
N MET A 73 -0.16 -2.62 -23.68
CA MET A 73 -0.58 -3.53 -24.75
C MET A 73 -0.74 -2.76 -26.06
N ASN A 74 -0.22 -3.30 -27.17
CA ASN A 74 -0.02 -2.59 -28.43
C ASN A 74 -1.26 -1.81 -28.92
N ASP A 75 -2.46 -2.39 -28.82
CA ASP A 75 -3.69 -1.78 -29.33
C ASP A 75 -4.45 -0.93 -28.28
N SER A 76 -4.00 -0.92 -27.03
CA SER A 76 -4.64 -0.20 -25.91
C SER A 76 -3.65 0.53 -25.00
N SER A 77 -2.50 0.89 -25.57
CA SER A 77 -1.43 1.58 -24.85
C SER A 77 -1.91 2.95 -24.38
N CYS A 78 -1.88 3.17 -23.07
CA CYS A 78 -2.34 4.40 -22.46
C CYS A 78 -1.60 4.70 -21.17
N LYS A 79 -1.43 6.00 -20.88
CA LYS A 79 -0.98 6.46 -19.56
C LYS A 79 -2.11 6.29 -18.55
N SER A 80 -1.73 6.13 -17.28
CA SER A 80 -2.68 6.16 -16.16
C SER A 80 -3.39 7.51 -16.08
N SER A 81 -4.67 7.49 -15.72
CA SER A 81 -5.51 8.67 -15.54
C SER A 81 -5.37 9.35 -14.17
N PHE A 82 -4.34 8.95 -13.41
CA PHE A 82 -3.95 9.58 -12.16
C PHE A 82 -2.44 9.48 -11.93
N SER A 83 -1.91 10.34 -11.06
CA SER A 83 -0.52 10.32 -10.60
C SER A 83 -0.43 10.39 -9.08
N LEU A 84 0.60 9.74 -8.52
CA LEU A 84 0.90 9.73 -7.10
C LEU A 84 2.27 10.34 -6.85
N MET A 85 2.38 11.12 -5.78
CA MET A 85 3.63 11.56 -5.18
C MET A 85 3.57 11.29 -3.69
N ILE A 86 4.67 10.82 -3.11
CA ILE A 86 4.78 10.60 -1.66
C ILE A 86 5.72 11.67 -1.11
N GLU A 87 5.26 12.38 -0.09
CA GLU A 87 6.05 13.35 0.66
C GLU A 87 6.28 12.83 2.08
N PRO A 88 7.50 12.39 2.44
CA PRO A 88 7.85 12.08 3.82
C PRO A 88 7.66 13.30 4.73
N LYS A 89 7.06 13.14 5.91
CA LYS A 89 6.97 14.20 6.93
C LYS A 89 7.85 13.88 8.11
N GLU A 90 7.35 13.05 9.02
CA GLU A 90 8.11 12.58 10.18
C GLU A 90 8.38 11.10 10.02
N VAL A 91 9.48 10.75 9.34
CA VAL A 91 9.84 9.35 9.11
C VAL A 91 10.99 8.95 10.03
N LYS A 92 10.72 7.97 10.89
CA LYS A 92 11.72 7.37 11.78
C LYS A 92 12.07 5.98 11.26
N ILE A 93 13.37 5.71 11.14
CA ILE A 93 13.87 4.41 10.68
C ILE A 93 14.48 3.65 11.85
N GLU A 94 14.05 2.41 12.05
CA GLU A 94 14.54 1.53 13.11
C GLU A 94 15.09 0.22 12.53
N GLN A 95 16.17 -0.29 13.14
CA GLN A 95 16.72 -1.61 12.80
C GLN A 95 16.06 -2.73 13.61
N ASN A 96 15.77 -2.43 14.88
CA ASN A 96 15.28 -3.42 15.83
C ASN A 96 13.77 -3.29 15.98
N MET A 97 13.15 -4.38 16.41
CA MET A 97 11.72 -4.42 16.71
C MET A 97 11.51 -4.38 18.22
N PRO A 98 10.38 -3.82 18.70
CA PRO A 98 9.99 -3.98 20.09
C PRO A 98 9.86 -5.48 20.41
N LYS A 99 10.14 -5.85 21.66
CA LYS A 99 9.87 -7.21 22.15
C LYS A 99 8.36 -7.37 22.30
N GLY A 100 7.82 -8.40 21.68
CA GLY A 100 6.44 -8.82 21.82
C GLY A 100 6.25 -9.83 22.94
N LYS A 101 5.05 -10.43 22.95
CA LYS A 101 4.72 -11.51 23.86
C LYS A 101 5.54 -12.75 23.52
N MET A 102 6.22 -13.32 24.52
CA MET A 102 6.84 -14.64 24.40
C MET A 102 5.76 -15.72 24.44
N VAL A 103 5.74 -16.60 23.45
CA VAL A 103 4.79 -17.71 23.34
C VAL A 103 5.55 -19.02 23.35
N ALA A 104 5.13 -19.94 24.22
CA ALA A 104 5.66 -21.29 24.26
C ALA A 104 5.12 -22.09 23.07
N VAL A 105 6.02 -22.66 22.27
CA VAL A 105 5.70 -23.50 21.12
C VAL A 105 6.34 -24.87 21.28
N ASN A 106 5.53 -25.90 21.00
CA ASN A 106 5.96 -27.28 21.00
C ASN A 106 6.28 -27.69 19.56
N SER A 107 7.54 -27.94 19.27
CA SER A 107 7.96 -28.67 18.08
C SER A 107 8.08 -30.15 18.40
N SER A 108 8.00 -31.01 17.38
CA SER A 108 8.10 -32.47 17.52
C SER A 108 9.35 -32.95 18.26
N LYS A 109 10.41 -32.11 18.30
CA LYS A 109 11.68 -32.42 18.95
C LYS A 109 11.95 -31.64 20.24
N LYS A 110 11.26 -30.51 20.50
CA LYS A 110 11.56 -29.62 21.63
C LYS A 110 10.49 -28.55 21.86
N GLN A 111 10.28 -28.19 23.12
CA GLN A 111 9.57 -26.98 23.53
C GLN A 111 10.52 -25.78 23.61
N PHE A 112 10.15 -24.65 23.00
CA PHE A 112 10.89 -23.41 23.11
C PHE A 112 9.95 -22.20 23.14
N ASN A 113 10.44 -21.06 23.60
CA ASN A 113 9.68 -19.81 23.58
C ASN A 113 10.11 -18.97 22.38
N ILE A 114 9.15 -18.41 21.66
CA ILE A 114 9.38 -17.50 20.54
C ILE A 114 8.65 -16.18 20.79
N ASP A 115 9.31 -15.09 20.44
CA ASP A 115 8.69 -13.77 20.40
C ASP A 115 7.66 -13.70 19.27
N ILE A 116 6.46 -13.18 19.55
CA ILE A 116 5.37 -13.13 18.56
C ILE A 116 5.74 -12.34 17.30
N PHE A 117 6.49 -11.24 17.42
CA PHE A 117 6.90 -10.45 16.26
C PHE A 117 7.98 -11.17 15.47
N THR A 118 8.91 -11.86 16.14
CA THR A 118 9.85 -12.77 15.48
C THR A 118 9.13 -13.83 14.66
N TYR A 119 8.08 -14.46 15.21
CA TYR A 119 7.30 -15.48 14.50
C TYR A 119 6.58 -14.89 13.28
N LEU A 120 5.88 -13.77 13.44
CA LEU A 120 5.18 -13.09 12.33
C LEU A 120 6.16 -12.56 11.27
N GLY A 121 7.37 -12.21 11.69
CA GLY A 121 8.47 -11.70 10.88
C GLY A 121 9.37 -12.76 10.25
N ILE A 122 9.11 -14.07 10.41
CA ILE A 122 9.97 -15.12 9.82
C ILE A 122 10.17 -14.87 8.32
N GLY A 123 11.42 -14.84 7.87
CA GLY A 123 11.81 -14.56 6.47
C GLY A 123 12.24 -13.12 6.22
N ILE A 124 11.89 -12.17 7.11
CA ILE A 124 12.58 -10.88 7.25
C ILE A 124 13.36 -10.78 8.56
N TYR A 125 13.11 -11.70 9.49
CA TYR A 125 13.96 -12.00 10.63
C TYR A 125 14.68 -13.34 10.37
N ASP A 126 15.98 -13.38 10.65
CA ASP A 126 16.79 -14.60 10.58
C ASP A 126 16.95 -15.22 11.98
N PRO A 127 16.35 -16.40 12.24
CA PRO A 127 16.46 -17.09 13.53
C PRO A 127 17.87 -17.54 13.89
N LYS A 128 18.77 -17.73 12.90
CA LYS A 128 20.15 -18.19 13.14
C LYS A 128 21.01 -17.07 13.69
N THR A 129 20.98 -15.91 13.03
CA THR A 129 21.75 -14.72 13.43
C THR A 129 21.04 -13.87 14.47
N ARG A 130 19.74 -14.11 14.69
CA ARG A 130 18.86 -13.33 15.58
C ARG A 130 18.78 -11.85 15.20
N GLN A 131 18.75 -11.59 13.89
CA GLN A 131 18.75 -10.24 13.34
C GLN A 131 17.62 -10.03 12.33
N TRP A 132 17.15 -8.79 12.26
CA TRP A 132 16.23 -8.34 11.21
C TRP A 132 17.05 -8.01 9.96
N ALA A 133 16.67 -8.59 8.83
CA ALA A 133 17.38 -8.49 7.56
C ALA A 133 17.29 -7.09 6.92
N ARG A 134 16.34 -6.25 7.38
CA ARG A 134 16.05 -4.93 6.83
C ARG A 134 15.58 -3.98 7.93
N LYS A 135 15.85 -2.69 7.76
CA LYS A 135 15.27 -1.62 8.57
C LYS A 135 13.77 -1.47 8.30
N ASN A 136 13.06 -0.89 9.25
CA ASN A 136 11.64 -0.58 9.15
C ASN A 136 11.39 0.92 9.36
N ILE A 137 10.32 1.42 8.75
CA ILE A 137 9.72 2.70 9.13
C ILE A 137 8.92 2.44 10.41
N ALA A 138 9.28 3.14 11.47
CA ALA A 138 8.75 2.91 12.81
C ALA A 138 7.28 3.36 12.94
N PRO A 139 6.49 2.73 13.82
CA PRO A 139 5.16 3.20 14.18
C PRO A 139 5.13 4.67 14.60
N GLY A 140 4.05 5.37 14.26
CA GLY A 140 3.90 6.82 14.45
C GLY A 140 4.63 7.66 13.40
N SER A 141 5.36 7.05 12.46
CA SER A 141 5.90 7.78 11.31
C SER A 141 4.78 8.25 10.39
N THR A 142 4.95 9.44 9.79
CA THR A 142 3.94 10.05 8.91
C THR A 142 4.49 10.44 7.55
N PHE A 143 3.62 10.35 6.54
CA PHE A 143 3.89 10.81 5.18
C PHE A 143 2.58 11.24 4.51
N ILE A 144 2.68 12.08 3.48
CA ILE A 144 1.54 12.54 2.70
C ILE A 144 1.53 11.82 1.35
N ILE A 145 0.35 11.32 0.95
CA ILE A 145 0.10 10.87 -0.41
C ILE A 145 -0.59 12.02 -1.15
N HIS A 146 0.09 12.59 -2.14
CA HIS A 146 -0.51 13.52 -3.08
C HIS A 146 -1.02 12.78 -4.30
N CYS A 147 -2.31 12.90 -4.58
CA CYS A 147 -2.96 12.36 -5.75
C CYS A 147 -3.38 13.50 -6.68
N THR A 148 -3.17 13.29 -7.98
CA THR A 148 -3.75 14.11 -9.03
C THR A 148 -4.56 13.21 -9.96
N TYR A 149 -5.81 13.58 -10.24
CA TYR A 149 -6.76 12.80 -11.02
C TYR A 149 -7.22 13.58 -12.24
N ASP A 150 -7.48 12.86 -13.34
CA ASP A 150 -7.98 13.45 -14.58
C ASP A 150 -9.50 13.74 -14.55
N SER A 151 -10.27 13.07 -13.67
CA SER A 151 -11.71 13.30 -13.50
C SER A 151 -12.23 12.86 -12.12
N GLU A 152 -13.44 13.29 -11.75
CA GLU A 152 -14.09 12.93 -10.48
C GLU A 152 -14.36 11.42 -10.37
N SER A 153 -14.77 10.79 -11.47
CA SER A 153 -14.96 9.34 -11.52
C SER A 153 -13.66 8.57 -11.24
N ILE A 154 -12.53 9.04 -11.75
CA ILE A 154 -11.22 8.41 -11.45
C ILE A 154 -10.81 8.65 -10.00
N LYS A 155 -11.06 9.85 -9.47
CA LYS A 155 -10.86 10.14 -8.04
C LYS A 155 -11.62 9.12 -7.18
N ASP A 156 -12.90 8.90 -7.46
CA ASP A 156 -13.74 8.01 -6.65
C ASP A 156 -13.29 6.55 -6.71
N GLU A 157 -12.90 6.05 -7.89
CA GLU A 157 -12.33 4.70 -8.04
C GLU A 157 -11.03 4.51 -7.22
N ILE A 158 -10.15 5.52 -7.24
CA ILE A 158 -8.88 5.45 -6.52
C ILE A 158 -9.08 5.66 -5.01
N GLU A 159 -9.99 6.53 -4.59
CA GLU A 159 -10.35 6.71 -3.17
C GLU A 159 -10.98 5.44 -2.59
N LYS A 160 -11.83 4.73 -3.34
CA LYS A 160 -12.32 3.40 -2.97
C LYS A 160 -11.17 2.41 -2.76
N ALA A 161 -10.23 2.33 -3.70
CA ALA A 161 -9.08 1.44 -3.57
C ALA A 161 -8.14 1.83 -2.41
N LEU A 162 -7.95 3.14 -2.17
CA LEU A 162 -7.13 3.65 -1.06
C LEU A 162 -7.81 3.38 0.29
N SER A 163 -9.12 3.58 0.37
CA SER A 163 -9.93 3.24 1.54
C SER A 163 -9.82 1.74 1.85
N ALA A 164 -9.93 0.88 0.83
CA ALA A 164 -9.76 -0.56 1.03
C ALA A 164 -8.35 -0.92 1.52
N LEU A 165 -7.30 -0.30 0.96
CA LEU A 165 -5.92 -0.51 1.40
C LEU A 165 -5.69 -0.12 2.86
N ILE A 166 -6.21 1.03 3.30
CA ILE A 166 -6.00 1.53 4.66
C ILE A 166 -6.77 0.69 5.68
N HIS A 167 -8.02 0.33 5.39
CA HIS A 167 -8.88 -0.33 6.37
C HIS A 167 -8.72 -1.86 6.42
N TYR A 168 -8.32 -2.49 5.31
CA TYR A 168 -8.27 -3.95 5.20
C TYR A 168 -6.91 -4.49 4.77
N GLY A 169 -5.94 -3.61 4.51
CA GLY A 169 -4.64 -3.98 3.99
C GLY A 169 -3.47 -3.51 4.84
N GLY A 170 -2.32 -3.41 4.18
CA GLY A 170 -1.08 -2.91 4.73
C GLY A 170 -0.04 -2.76 3.62
N LEU A 171 0.97 -1.93 3.87
CA LEU A 171 2.05 -1.63 2.95
C LEU A 171 3.30 -2.44 3.30
N GLY A 172 4.10 -2.79 2.29
CA GLY A 172 5.40 -3.45 2.51
C GLY A 172 5.33 -4.95 2.78
N ALA A 173 6.48 -5.50 3.18
CA ALA A 173 6.65 -6.91 3.46
C ALA A 173 5.89 -7.33 4.72
N LYS A 174 5.38 -8.57 4.71
CA LYS A 174 4.62 -9.16 5.82
C LYS A 174 3.36 -8.39 6.22
N SER A 175 2.79 -7.60 5.30
CA SER A 175 1.52 -6.91 5.55
C SER A 175 0.36 -7.85 5.87
N ARG A 176 0.34 -9.03 5.26
CA ARG A 176 -0.62 -10.11 5.58
C ARG A 176 -0.43 -10.74 6.96
N ASN A 177 0.67 -10.41 7.65
CA ASN A 177 0.96 -10.85 9.03
C ASN A 177 0.80 -9.69 10.03
N GLY A 178 0.17 -8.58 9.64
CA GLY A 178 -0.13 -7.43 10.52
C GLY A 178 0.93 -6.32 10.55
N PHE A 179 2.00 -6.42 9.77
CA PHE A 179 3.00 -5.34 9.62
C PHE A 179 2.56 -4.27 8.60
N GLY A 180 3.12 -3.07 8.69
CA GLY A 180 2.82 -1.98 7.76
C GLY A 180 1.35 -1.60 7.66
N SER A 181 0.57 -1.80 8.73
CA SER A 181 -0.78 -1.26 8.84
C SER A 181 -0.72 0.27 8.81
N LEU A 182 -1.70 0.87 8.14
CA LEU A 182 -1.75 2.31 7.92
C LEU A 182 -3.01 2.90 8.56
N PHE A 183 -2.95 4.18 8.89
CA PHE A 183 -4.10 4.94 9.36
C PHE A 183 -4.14 6.30 8.65
N SER A 184 -5.35 6.80 8.40
CA SER A 184 -5.57 8.16 7.91
C SER A 184 -6.95 8.64 8.34
N LYS A 185 -7.02 9.90 8.79
CA LYS A 185 -8.29 10.59 9.04
C LYS A 185 -8.84 11.25 7.77
N ASP A 186 -7.98 11.49 6.78
CA ASP A 186 -8.32 12.23 5.57
C ASP A 186 -8.92 11.32 4.50
N VAL A 187 -8.68 10.01 4.57
CA VAL A 187 -9.24 9.03 3.63
C VAL A 187 -10.64 8.63 4.08
N PRO A 188 -11.67 8.78 3.24
CA PRO A 188 -13.03 8.43 3.61
C PRO A 188 -13.16 6.92 3.87
N TYR A 189 -13.86 6.57 4.95
CA TYR A 189 -14.32 5.20 5.14
C TYR A 189 -15.43 4.89 4.14
N ILE A 190 -15.26 3.80 3.40
CA ILE A 190 -16.23 3.35 2.41
C ILE A 190 -16.77 2.00 2.86
N ASN A 191 -18.09 1.95 3.08
CA ASN A 191 -18.78 0.70 3.37
C ASN A 191 -19.00 -0.07 2.07
N PHE A 192 -18.19 -1.09 1.81
CA PHE A 192 -18.31 -1.94 0.62
C PHE A 192 -19.50 -2.90 0.67
N LEU A 193 -20.19 -3.03 1.81
CA LEU A 193 -21.33 -3.93 1.99
C LEU A 193 -22.69 -3.25 1.74
N ASP A 194 -22.75 -1.92 1.68
CA ASP A 194 -23.97 -1.18 1.39
C ASP A 194 -24.33 -1.29 -0.10
N LYS A 195 -25.17 -2.27 -0.44
CA LYS A 195 -25.67 -2.51 -1.81
C LYS A 195 -26.48 -1.35 -2.40
N ASN A 196 -26.96 -0.42 -1.58
CA ASN A 196 -27.81 0.69 -1.99
C ASN A 196 -27.05 1.88 -2.63
N LYS A 197 -25.72 1.81 -2.77
CA LYS A 197 -24.89 2.85 -3.41
C LYS A 197 -24.10 2.38 -4.65
N ASN A 198 -24.28 1.12 -5.07
CA ASN A 198 -23.53 0.51 -6.17
C ASN A 198 -24.44 0.03 -7.31
N VAL A 199 -25.38 0.88 -7.74
CA VAL A 199 -26.12 0.75 -9.02
C VAL A 199 -26.07 2.07 -9.75
#